data_AF-A0A1L1VME6-F1
#
_entry.id   AF-A0A1L1VME6-F1
#
_cell.length_a   1.000
_cell.length_b   1.000
_cell.length_c   1.000
_cell.angle_alpha   90.00
_cell.angle_beta   90.00
_cell.angle_gamma   90.00
#
_symmetry.space_group_name_H-M   'P 1'
#
loop_
_entity.id
_entity.type
_entity.pdbx_description
1 polymer ?
#
loop_
_entity_poly.entity_id
_entity_poly.type
_entity_poly.pdbx_seq_one_letter_code
_entity_poly.pdbx_strand_id
1 'polypeptide(L)'
;ELHAKVTIFAEGCHGHLSKQLISKFNLRDEAEPQSYGLGLKEVWEIKPELHSPGRVEHTIGWPLDKHTYGGSFLYHLNESTPLIAVG
;
A
#
# COMPACT_ATOMS: atom_id res chain seq x y z
N GLU A 1 22.50 18.96 12.42
CA GLU A 1 21.49 19.56 11.51
C GLU A 1 21.88 19.25 10.07
N LEU A 2 20.91 19.05 9.17
CA LEU A 2 21.17 18.86 7.74
C LEU A 2 20.69 20.11 7.00
N HIS A 3 21.63 20.89 6.45
CA HIS A 3 21.32 22.10 5.68
C HIS A 3 21.50 21.79 4.20
N ALA A 4 20.51 22.15 3.38
CA ALA A 4 20.55 21.93 1.94
C ALA A 4 19.85 23.09 1.22
N LYS A 5 20.25 23.35 -0.03
CA LYS A 5 19.58 24.37 -0.88
C LYS A 5 18.14 23.98 -1.21
N VAL A 6 17.87 22.67 -1.29
CA VAL A 6 16.54 22.09 -1.52
C VAL A 6 16.46 20.79 -0.72
N THR A 7 15.31 20.53 -0.11
CA THR A 7 15.01 19.27 0.59
C THR A 7 13.78 18.65 -0.05
N ILE A 8 13.89 17.40 -0.50
CA ILE A 8 12.75 16.64 -1.02
C ILE A 8 12.14 15.84 0.13
N PHE A 9 10.85 16.01 0.37
CA PHE A 9 10.10 15.23 1.35
C PHE A 9 9.46 14.02 0.67
N ALA A 10 9.89 12.82 1.04
CA ALA A 10 9.47 11.55 0.42
C ALA A 10 9.01 10.51 1.47
N GLU A 11 8.23 10.95 2.46
CA GLU A 11 7.78 10.11 3.60
C GLU A 11 6.76 9.03 3.21
N GLY A 12 6.17 9.10 2.01
CA GLY A 12 5.13 8.19 1.56
C GLY A 12 3.74 8.52 2.14
N CYS A 13 2.92 7.49 2.36
CA CYS A 13 1.53 7.64 2.78
C CYS A 13 1.44 8.30 4.17
N HIS A 14 0.71 9.43 4.26
CA HIS A 14 0.46 10.15 5.50
C HIS A 14 1.72 10.64 6.25
N GLY A 15 2.70 11.19 5.52
CA GLY A 15 3.94 11.73 6.08
C GLY A 15 3.75 12.79 7.17
N HIS A 16 4.46 12.62 8.29
CA HIS A 16 4.35 13.47 9.47
C HIS A 16 4.91 14.88 9.24
N LEU A 17 6.07 15.02 8.60
CA LEU A 17 6.66 16.31 8.26
C LEU A 17 5.86 16.99 7.14
N SER A 18 5.44 16.21 6.15
CA SER A 18 4.63 16.68 5.03
C SER A 18 3.31 17.28 5.51
N LYS A 19 2.65 16.67 6.52
CA LYS A 19 1.45 17.23 7.14
C LYS A 19 1.68 18.63 7.72
N GLN A 20 2.82 18.88 8.36
CA GLN A 20 3.18 20.20 8.89
C GLN A 20 3.44 21.21 7.78
N LEU A 21 4.13 20.81 6.71
CA LEU A 21 4.40 21.68 5.55
C LEU A 21 3.11 22.08 4.83
N ILE A 22 2.17 21.14 4.64
CA ILE A 22 0.87 21.41 4.03
C ILE A 22 0.14 22.52 4.78
N SER A 23 0.13 22.46 6.12
CA SER A 23 -0.47 23.51 6.95
C SER A 23 0.32 24.82 6.86
N LYS A 24 1.65 24.77 6.95
CA LYS A 24 2.52 25.96 6.93
C LYS A 24 2.40 26.78 5.65
N PHE A 25 2.22 26.12 4.51
CA PHE A 25 2.21 26.76 3.19
C PHE A 25 0.82 26.73 2.52
N ASN A 26 -0.23 26.35 3.24
CA ASN A 26 -1.60 26.20 2.74
C ASN A 26 -1.71 25.39 1.43
N LEU A 27 -1.00 24.25 1.35
CA LEU A 27 -0.85 23.48 0.11
C LEU A 27 -2.12 22.72 -0.33
N ARG A 28 -3.23 22.86 0.38
CA ARG A 28 -4.50 22.16 0.11
C ARG A 28 -5.70 23.11 0.02
N ASP A 29 -5.49 24.39 -0.20
CA ASP A 29 -6.56 25.39 -0.22
C ASP A 29 -7.65 25.07 -1.26
N GLU A 30 -7.24 24.55 -2.42
CA GLU A 30 -8.11 24.18 -3.54
C GLU A 30 -8.21 22.67 -3.74
N ALA A 31 -7.94 21.87 -2.70
CA ALA A 31 -7.93 20.41 -2.78
C ALA A 31 -8.81 19.77 -1.70
N GLU A 32 -9.49 18.68 -2.05
CA GLU A 32 -10.22 17.88 -1.08
C GLU A 32 -9.28 17.16 -0.10
N PRO A 33 -9.75 16.80 1.10
CA PRO A 33 -9.00 15.96 2.02
C PRO A 33 -8.66 14.60 1.40
N GLN A 34 -7.45 14.12 1.67
CA GLN A 34 -7.02 12.79 1.20
C GLN A 34 -7.82 11.68 1.87
N SER A 35 -8.24 10.68 1.08
CA SER A 35 -8.83 9.43 1.56
C SER A 35 -7.80 8.30 1.54
N TYR A 36 -7.92 7.34 2.45
CA TYR A 36 -6.93 6.28 2.66
C TYR A 36 -7.58 4.91 2.79
N GLY A 37 -6.82 3.86 2.44
CA GLY A 37 -7.09 2.47 2.81
C GLY A 37 -5.94 1.92 3.65
N LEU A 38 -6.24 0.96 4.53
CA LEU A 38 -5.23 0.22 5.29
C LEU A 38 -4.93 -1.10 4.58
N GLY A 39 -3.67 -1.32 4.21
CA GLY A 39 -3.21 -2.60 3.67
C GLY A 39 -2.52 -3.42 4.74
N LEU A 40 -2.92 -4.69 4.88
CA LEU A 40 -2.18 -5.70 5.63
C LEU A 40 -1.56 -6.67 4.63
N LYS A 41 -0.41 -7.26 4.97
CA LYS A 41 0.28 -8.19 4.09
C LYS A 41 1.07 -9.19 4.89
N GLU A 42 1.01 -10.44 4.45
CA GLU A 42 1.90 -11.52 4.88
C GLU A 42 2.61 -12.13 3.67
N VAL A 43 3.71 -12.83 3.92
CA VAL A 43 4.42 -13.62 2.91
C VAL A 43 4.48 -15.06 3.40
N TRP A 44 4.00 -15.98 2.58
CA TRP A 44 3.86 -17.39 2.94
C TRP A 44 4.66 -18.24 1.96
N GLU A 45 5.36 -19.24 2.47
CA GLU A 45 5.86 -20.34 1.64
C GLU A 45 4.79 -21.41 1.53
N ILE A 46 4.47 -21.82 0.30
CA ILE A 46 3.44 -22.83 0.03
C ILE A 46 4.04 -24.05 -0.66
N LYS A 47 3.26 -25.12 -0.73
CA LYS A 47 3.68 -26.33 -1.45
C LYS A 47 3.89 -26.01 -2.94
N PRO A 48 4.98 -26.49 -3.57
CA PRO A 48 5.29 -26.20 -4.97
C PRO A 48 4.16 -26.52 -5.95
N GLU A 49 3.40 -27.60 -5.71
CA GLU A 49 2.27 -28.01 -6.57
C GLU A 49 1.07 -27.05 -6.54
N LEU A 50 0.99 -26.18 -5.52
CA LEU A 50 -0.03 -25.13 -5.41
C LEU A 50 0.47 -23.78 -5.94
N HIS A 51 1.76 -23.68 -6.27
CA HIS A 51 2.40 -22.44 -6.68
C HIS A 51 2.37 -22.26 -8.20
N SER A 52 1.90 -21.09 -8.65
CA SER A 52 1.86 -20.71 -10.08
C SER A 52 2.62 -19.39 -10.28
N PRO A 53 3.95 -19.43 -10.51
CA PRO A 53 4.80 -18.23 -10.58
C PRO A 53 4.25 -17.17 -11.53
N GLY A 54 4.17 -15.91 -11.06
CA GLY A 54 3.66 -14.79 -11.84
C GLY A 54 2.14 -14.67 -11.88
N ARG A 55 1.39 -15.61 -11.28
CA ARG A 55 -0.06 -15.48 -11.10
C ARG A 55 -0.39 -14.33 -10.14
N VAL A 56 -1.36 -13.52 -10.54
CA VAL A 56 -1.89 -12.39 -9.79
C VAL A 56 -3.39 -12.58 -9.63
N GLU A 57 -3.87 -12.50 -8.40
CA GLU A 57 -5.29 -12.61 -8.08
C GLU A 57 -5.74 -11.45 -7.21
N HIS A 58 -6.97 -11.01 -7.45
CA HIS A 58 -7.68 -10.00 -6.66
C HIS A 58 -9.10 -10.47 -6.40
N THR A 59 -9.60 -10.22 -5.20
CA THR A 59 -11.02 -10.50 -4.89
C THR A 59 -11.67 -9.31 -4.20
N ILE A 60 -12.98 -9.21 -4.36
CA ILE A 60 -13.84 -8.25 -3.68
C ILE A 60 -15.08 -8.99 -3.14
N GLY A 61 -15.72 -8.42 -2.12
CA GLY A 61 -16.89 -9.01 -1.49
C GLY A 61 -16.57 -9.58 -0.11
N TRP A 62 -17.05 -10.79 0.18
CA TRP A 62 -16.92 -11.40 1.51
C TRP A 62 -15.46 -11.37 2.00
N PRO A 63 -15.19 -11.00 3.27
CA PRO A 63 -16.13 -10.81 4.38
C PRO A 63 -16.77 -9.41 4.47
N LEU A 64 -16.49 -8.53 3.51
CA LEU A 64 -17.01 -7.16 3.49
C LEU A 64 -18.46 -7.11 2.97
N ASP A 65 -19.23 -6.13 3.45
CA ASP A 65 -20.53 -5.81 2.90
C ASP A 65 -20.42 -4.95 1.61
N LYS A 66 -21.56 -4.59 1.01
CA LYS A 66 -21.59 -3.79 -0.24
C LYS A 66 -21.27 -2.30 -0.02
N HIS A 67 -21.15 -1.86 1.22
CA HIS A 67 -20.92 -0.45 1.58
C HIS A 67 -19.50 -0.19 2.09
N THR A 68 -18.70 -1.23 2.26
CA THR A 68 -17.31 -1.15 2.74
C THR A 68 -16.34 -1.35 1.58
N TYR A 69 -15.47 -0.37 1.34
CA TYR A 69 -14.41 -0.47 0.34
C TYR A 69 -13.26 -1.35 0.84
N GLY A 70 -12.91 -2.38 0.07
CA GLY A 70 -11.77 -3.24 0.34
C GLY A 70 -11.78 -4.48 -0.55
N GLY A 71 -10.81 -5.35 -0.35
CA GLY A 71 -10.62 -6.58 -1.11
C GLY A 71 -9.36 -7.30 -0.66
N SER A 72 -9.04 -8.37 -1.37
CA SER A 72 -7.81 -9.13 -1.15
C SER A 72 -6.92 -9.10 -2.38
N PHE A 73 -5.66 -9.43 -2.17
CA PHE A 73 -4.71 -9.77 -3.21
C PHE A 73 -3.95 -11.05 -2.87
N LEU A 74 -3.59 -11.81 -3.90
CA LEU A 74 -2.73 -12.97 -3.78
C LEU A 74 -1.78 -13.01 -4.98
N TYR A 75 -0.49 -12.85 -4.71
CA TYR A 75 0.55 -12.78 -5.74
C TYR A 75 1.53 -13.93 -5.57
N HIS A 76 1.68 -14.75 -6.60
CA HIS A 76 2.69 -15.79 -6.66
C HIS A 76 4.01 -15.22 -7.15
N LEU A 77 5.01 -15.14 -6.27
CA LEU A 77 6.30 -14.56 -6.59
C LEU A 77 7.08 -15.49 -7.52
N ASN A 78 7.69 -14.93 -8.56
CA ASN A 78 8.49 -15.69 -9.50
C ASN A 78 9.95 -15.80 -9.01
N GLU A 79 10.12 -16.47 -7.87
CA GLU A 79 11.39 -16.65 -7.20
C GLU A 79 11.73 -18.15 -7.08
N SER A 80 12.95 -18.46 -6.65
CA SER A 80 13.38 -19.86 -6.45
C SER A 80 12.58 -20.61 -5.37
N THR A 81 12.04 -19.89 -4.39
CA THR A 81 11.16 -20.42 -3.33
C THR A 81 9.70 -20.14 -3.71
N PRO A 82 8.77 -21.10 -3.51
CA PRO A 82 7.35 -20.94 -3.84
C PRO A 82 6.63 -20.02 -2.83
N LEU A 83 6.88 -18.71 -2.94
CA LEU A 83 6.34 -17.69 -2.05
C LEU A 83 5.07 -17.05 -2.63
N ILE A 84 4.08 -16.82 -1.77
CA ILE A 84 2.93 -15.97 -2.06
C ILE A 84 2.92 -14.74 -1.15
N ALA A 85 2.62 -13.58 -1.73
CA ALA A 85 2.25 -12.38 -0.99
C ALA A 85 0.72 -12.31 -0.92
N VAL A 86 0.17 -12.30 0.30
CA VAL A 86 -1.28 -12.30 0.53
C VAL A 86 -1.67 -11.10 1.41
N GLY A 87 -2.83 -10.51 1.12
CA GLY A 87 -3.42 -9.44 1.90
C GLY A 87 -4.80 -9.06 1.41
#